data_AF-V8FSE7-F1
#
_entry.id   AF-V8FSE7-F1
#
_cell.length_a   1.000
_cell.length_b   1.000
_cell.length_c   1.000
_cell.angle_alpha   90.00
_cell.angle_beta   90.00
_cell.angle_gamma   90.00
#
_symmetry.space_group_name_H-M   'P 1'
#
loop_
_entity.id
_entity.type
_entity.pdbx_description
1 polymer ?
#
loop_
_entity_poly.entity_id
_entity_poly.type
_entity_poly.pdbx_seq_one_letter_code
_entity_poly.pdbx_strand_id
1 'polypeptide(L)'
;MSENQLRWIAARVDDVREVNPQQMQIGLFLPSFARFIQLPEQSVIDVKTPSGLIREYPIVAIEASTQTITIEVIRQINAAGESTSLLDGIDLDQIIEISAPRESHKLTQEDIDFYVTFARKGVTIAIPKEMSIADAMREHHLTVNTSCEYGVCGTCYATVLSGEILHEDTYLTEEEKSKQDCMMICVSRAKPGTTIVLDL
;
A
#
# COMPACT_ATOMS: atom_id res chain seq x y z
N MET A 1 -20.17 5.15 5.59
CA MET A 1 -20.02 6.38 4.76
C MET A 1 -18.53 6.61 4.65
N SER A 2 -17.85 6.52 3.51
CA SER A 2 -18.23 6.61 2.10
C SER A 2 -17.46 5.56 1.30
N GLU A 3 -18.15 4.70 0.53
CA GLU A 3 -17.51 3.97 -0.56
C GLU A 3 -17.01 5.00 -1.57
N ASN A 4 -15.70 5.21 -1.58
CA ASN A 4 -15.01 5.93 -2.63
C ASN A 4 -15.12 5.08 -3.90
N GLN A 5 -16.25 5.17 -4.59
CA GLN A 5 -16.49 4.51 -5.86
C GLN A 5 -15.58 5.20 -6.87
N LEU A 6 -14.31 4.76 -6.93
CA LEU A 6 -13.29 5.28 -7.83
C LEU A 6 -13.87 5.29 -9.24
N ARG A 7 -14.15 6.48 -9.76
CA ARG A 7 -14.56 6.66 -11.16
C ARG A 7 -13.32 6.46 -12.01
N TRP A 8 -13.26 5.31 -12.65
CA TRP A 8 -12.19 4.95 -13.57
C TRP A 8 -12.23 5.84 -14.82
N ILE A 9 -11.05 6.29 -15.25
CA ILE A 9 -10.82 7.08 -16.45
C ILE A 9 -10.24 6.14 -17.50
N ALA A 10 -10.88 6.03 -18.66
CA ALA A 10 -10.35 5.26 -19.78
C ALA A 10 -9.27 6.09 -20.49
N ALA A 11 -8.01 5.70 -20.36
CA ALA A 11 -6.86 6.34 -20.99
C ALA A 11 -6.32 5.46 -22.12
N ARG A 12 -5.87 6.07 -23.22
CA ARG A 12 -5.23 5.36 -24.33
C ARG A 12 -3.73 5.40 -24.16
N VAL A 13 -3.06 4.26 -24.31
CA VAL A 13 -1.60 4.18 -24.38
C VAL A 13 -1.14 4.84 -25.67
N ASP A 14 -0.46 5.99 -25.59
CA ASP A 14 0.00 6.75 -26.76
C ASP A 14 1.50 6.65 -27.01
N ASP A 15 2.27 6.23 -26.00
CA ASP A 15 3.72 6.06 -26.06
C ASP A 15 4.18 4.96 -25.09
N VAL A 16 5.17 4.16 -25.50
CA VAL A 16 5.83 3.15 -24.66
C VAL A 16 7.33 3.22 -24.94
N ARG A 17 8.10 3.63 -23.93
CA ARG A 17 9.56 3.81 -24.03
C ARG A 17 10.29 2.99 -22.99
N GLU A 18 11.22 2.16 -23.44
CA GLU A 18 12.17 1.49 -22.55
C GLU A 18 13.23 2.49 -22.07
N VAL A 19 13.33 2.66 -20.76
CA VAL A 19 14.41 3.44 -20.13
C VAL A 19 15.61 2.52 -19.87
N ASN A 20 15.34 1.32 -19.35
CA ASN A 20 16.30 0.23 -19.17
C ASN A 20 15.55 -1.13 -19.03
N PRO A 21 16.23 -2.28 -18.92
CA PRO A 21 15.58 -3.59 -18.85
C PRO A 21 14.62 -3.81 -17.68
N GLN A 22 14.62 -2.94 -16.66
CA GLN A 22 13.74 -3.01 -15.50
C GLN A 22 12.77 -1.83 -15.42
N GLN A 23 12.78 -0.90 -16.38
CA GLN A 23 12.05 0.36 -16.28
C GLN A 23 11.56 0.83 -17.64
N MET A 24 10.26 1.12 -17.73
CA MET A 24 9.63 1.72 -18.89
C MET A 24 8.85 2.98 -18.50
N GLN A 25 8.70 3.88 -19.46
CA GLN A 25 7.79 5.01 -19.40
C GLN A 25 6.63 4.77 -20.35
N ILE A 26 5.42 5.03 -19.86
CA ILE A 26 4.21 4.84 -20.64
C ILE A 26 3.46 6.16 -20.67
N GLY A 27 3.24 6.66 -21.88
CA GLY A 27 2.36 7.79 -22.15
C GLY A 27 0.91 7.34 -22.19
N LEU A 28 0.06 8.10 -21.51
CA LEU A 28 -1.37 7.88 -21.42
C LEU A 28 -2.10 9.14 -21.88
N PHE A 29 -2.70 9.05 -23.07
CA PHE A 29 -3.59 10.08 -23.60
C PHE A 29 -4.95 10.01 -22.89
N LEU A 30 -5.33 11.13 -22.28
CA LEU A 30 -6.53 11.23 -21.47
C LEU A 30 -7.73 11.75 -22.28
N PRO A 31 -8.96 11.33 -21.94
CA PRO A 31 -10.16 11.86 -22.58
C PRO A 31 -10.36 13.33 -22.21
N SER A 32 -11.08 14.07 -23.06
CA SER A 32 -11.19 15.54 -22.96
C SER A 32 -11.71 16.07 -21.62
N PHE A 33 -12.51 15.28 -20.89
CA PHE A 33 -13.02 15.63 -19.56
C PHE A 33 -11.98 15.44 -18.43
N ALA A 34 -10.96 14.60 -18.64
CA ALA A 34 -9.92 14.30 -17.66
C ALA A 34 -8.70 15.19 -17.91
N ARG A 35 -8.87 16.49 -17.71
CA ARG A 35 -7.81 17.48 -17.93
C ARG A 35 -7.11 17.83 -16.61
N PHE A 36 -5.89 17.35 -16.46
CA PHE A 36 -5.02 17.76 -15.36
C PHE A 36 -4.11 18.91 -15.84
N ILE A 37 -3.94 19.92 -14.98
CA ILE A 37 -3.12 21.11 -15.29
C ILE A 37 -1.90 21.16 -14.38
N GLN A 38 -2.02 20.63 -13.17
CA GLN A 38 -0.97 20.54 -12.18
C GLN A 38 -1.09 19.21 -11.46
N LEU A 39 0.06 18.66 -11.09
CA LEU A 39 0.17 17.44 -10.30
C LEU A 39 0.80 17.79 -8.94
N PRO A 40 0.29 17.24 -7.83
CA PRO A 40 1.01 17.20 -6.56
C PRO A 40 2.41 16.59 -6.68
N GLU A 41 3.32 16.93 -5.77
CA GLU A 41 4.59 16.20 -5.65
C GLU A 41 4.30 14.72 -5.35
N GLN A 42 5.10 13.82 -5.94
CA GLN A 42 4.92 12.37 -5.79
C GLN A 42 3.53 11.86 -6.24
N SER A 43 2.95 12.46 -7.28
CA SER A 43 1.66 12.01 -7.82
C SER A 43 1.75 10.59 -8.36
N VAL A 44 0.71 9.81 -8.08
CA VAL A 44 0.52 8.44 -8.58
C VAL A 44 -0.88 8.26 -9.12
N ILE A 45 -1.05 7.22 -9.93
CA ILE A 45 -2.36 6.71 -10.36
C ILE A 45 -2.44 5.22 -10.10
N ASP A 46 -3.65 4.75 -9.82
CA ASP A 46 -3.97 3.33 -9.83
C ASP A 46 -4.33 2.93 -11.25
N VAL A 47 -3.77 1.84 -11.75
CA VAL A 47 -4.02 1.30 -13.08
C VAL A 47 -4.56 -0.11 -12.95
N LYS A 48 -5.66 -0.41 -13.65
CA LYS A 48 -6.09 -1.79 -13.88
C LYS A 48 -5.22 -2.40 -14.97
N THR A 49 -4.34 -3.29 -14.54
CA THR A 49 -3.46 -4.04 -15.44
C THR A 49 -4.27 -5.03 -16.28
N PRO A 50 -3.77 -5.46 -17.46
CA PRO A 50 -4.40 -6.48 -18.29
C PRO A 50 -4.62 -7.83 -17.57
N SER A 51 -3.82 -8.14 -16.54
CA SER A 51 -4.01 -9.33 -15.70
C SER A 51 -5.17 -9.22 -14.71
N GLY A 52 -5.85 -8.06 -14.65
CA GLY A 52 -6.97 -7.78 -13.76
C GLY A 52 -6.57 -7.25 -12.38
N LEU A 53 -5.26 -7.13 -12.11
CA LEU A 53 -4.75 -6.55 -10.88
C LEU A 53 -4.79 -5.01 -10.93
N ILE A 54 -5.02 -4.37 -9.79
CA ILE A 54 -4.85 -2.92 -9.62
C ILE A 54 -3.44 -2.65 -9.07
N ARG A 55 -2.73 -1.68 -9.65
CA ARG A 55 -1.37 -1.30 -9.26
C ARG A 55 -1.19 0.21 -9.29
N GLU A 56 -0.44 0.73 -8.33
CA GLU A 56 -0.06 2.14 -8.25
C GLU A 56 1.20 2.39 -9.11
N TYR A 57 1.17 3.42 -9.95
CA TYR A 57 2.32 3.88 -10.71
C TYR A 57 2.53 5.40 -10.56
N PRO A 58 3.78 5.84 -10.35
CA PRO A 58 4.11 7.27 -10.27
C PRO A 58 3.92 7.95 -11.62
N ILE A 59 3.35 9.15 -11.58
CA ILE A 59 3.32 10.07 -12.72
C ILE A 59 4.60 10.89 -12.70
N VAL A 60 5.37 10.82 -13.77
CA VAL A 60 6.67 11.50 -13.91
C VAL A 60 6.60 12.73 -14.81
N ALA A 61 5.58 12.84 -15.66
CA ALA A 61 5.37 14.02 -16.50
C ALA A 61 3.88 14.24 -16.82
N ILE A 62 3.56 15.48 -17.14
CA ILE A 62 2.28 15.89 -17.71
C ILE A 62 2.51 16.83 -18.88
N GLU A 63 1.81 16.58 -19.99
CA GLU A 63 1.80 17.44 -21.16
C GLU A 63 0.37 17.93 -21.41
N ALA A 64 0.05 19.10 -20.83
CA ALA A 64 -1.31 19.64 -20.83
C ALA A 64 -1.84 20.02 -22.24
N SER A 65 -0.96 20.24 -23.22
CA SER A 65 -1.32 20.53 -24.61
C SER A 65 -1.83 19.29 -25.35
N THR A 66 -1.28 18.12 -25.05
CA THR A 66 -1.64 16.83 -25.65
C THR A 66 -2.60 16.04 -24.78
N GLN A 67 -2.90 16.50 -23.56
CA GLN A 67 -3.68 15.76 -22.56
C GLN A 67 -3.04 14.41 -22.21
N THR A 68 -1.70 14.34 -22.27
CA THR A 68 -0.95 13.13 -21.96
C THR A 68 -0.32 13.23 -20.58
N ILE A 69 -0.39 12.15 -19.81
CA ILE A 69 0.45 11.94 -18.62
C ILE A 69 1.44 10.81 -18.90
N THR A 70 2.62 10.87 -18.31
CA THR A 70 3.61 9.79 -18.40
C THR A 70 3.74 9.14 -17.05
N ILE A 71 3.53 7.83 -16.98
CA ILE A 71 3.84 7.02 -15.81
C ILE A 71 5.16 6.30 -15.95
N GLU A 72 5.80 6.04 -14.82
CA GLU A 72 6.97 5.18 -14.74
C GLU A 72 6.58 3.80 -14.20
N VAL A 73 6.96 2.77 -14.95
CA VAL A 73 6.66 1.37 -14.66
C VAL A 73 7.97 0.64 -14.43
N ILE A 74 8.15 0.13 -13.21
CA ILE A 74 9.32 -0.68 -12.85
C ILE A 74 8.91 -2.16 -12.82
N ARG A 75 9.78 -3.02 -13.34
CA ARG A 75 9.57 -4.48 -13.33
C ARG A 75 9.54 -4.98 -11.90
N GLN A 76 8.40 -5.52 -11.50
CA GLN A 76 8.25 -6.19 -10.21
C GLN A 76 8.07 -7.68 -10.45
N ILE A 77 8.89 -8.49 -9.79
CA ILE A 77 8.84 -9.95 -9.87
C ILE A 77 8.28 -10.46 -8.55
N ASN A 78 7.26 -11.32 -8.60
CA ASN A 78 6.74 -11.96 -7.39
C ASN A 78 7.70 -13.06 -6.89
N ALA A 79 7.42 -13.61 -5.72
CA ALA A 79 8.23 -14.69 -5.15
C ALA A 79 8.30 -15.96 -6.04
N ALA A 80 7.37 -16.12 -6.99
CA ALA A 80 7.34 -17.22 -7.95
C ALA A 80 8.11 -16.92 -9.26
N GLY A 81 8.70 -15.73 -9.41
CA GLY A 81 9.45 -15.35 -10.61
C GLY A 81 8.60 -14.74 -11.73
N GLU A 82 7.29 -14.55 -11.52
CA GLU A 82 6.39 -13.94 -12.50
C GLU A 82 6.42 -12.43 -12.36
N SER A 83 6.42 -11.71 -13.49
CA SER A 83 6.31 -10.27 -13.44
C SER A 83 4.85 -9.87 -13.15
N THR A 84 4.69 -8.93 -12.23
CA THR A 84 3.40 -8.45 -11.72
C THR A 84 3.15 -6.97 -12.07
N SER A 85 3.97 -6.45 -12.97
CA SER A 85 3.96 -5.06 -13.44
C SER A 85 3.19 -4.90 -14.76
N LEU A 86 2.89 -3.65 -15.14
CA LEU A 86 2.32 -3.30 -16.46
C LEU A 86 3.24 -3.61 -17.64
N LEU A 87 4.49 -4.02 -17.40
CA LEU A 87 5.44 -4.28 -18.48
C LEU A 87 5.01 -5.45 -19.38
N ASP A 88 4.25 -6.41 -18.85
CA ASP A 88 3.78 -7.55 -19.62
C ASP A 88 2.34 -7.31 -20.09
N GLY A 89 2.16 -7.14 -21.40
CA GLY A 89 0.83 -7.10 -22.03
C GLY A 89 0.23 -5.71 -22.25
N ILE A 90 1.07 -4.67 -22.27
CA ILE A 90 0.63 -3.32 -22.69
C ILE A 90 1.13 -3.00 -24.10
N ASP A 91 0.21 -2.62 -24.98
CA ASP A 91 0.49 -2.26 -26.37
C ASP A 91 0.09 -0.80 -26.66
N LEU A 92 0.72 -0.19 -27.67
CA LEU A 92 0.29 1.11 -28.19
C LEU A 92 -1.19 1.05 -28.63
N ASP A 93 -1.89 2.17 -28.46
CA ASP A 93 -3.33 2.35 -28.71
C ASP A 93 -4.29 1.55 -27.82
N GLN A 94 -3.78 0.75 -26.89
CA GLN A 94 -4.62 0.05 -25.91
C GLN A 94 -5.33 1.03 -24.98
N ILE A 95 -6.60 0.75 -24.66
CA ILE A 95 -7.34 1.47 -23.63
C ILE A 95 -7.16 0.77 -22.29
N ILE A 96 -6.71 1.52 -21.28
CA ILE A 96 -6.57 1.07 -19.89
C ILE A 96 -7.40 1.93 -18.95
N GLU A 97 -7.81 1.38 -17.82
CA GLU A 97 -8.57 2.10 -16.80
C GLU A 97 -7.63 2.59 -15.70
N ILE A 98 -7.68 3.90 -15.42
CA ILE A 98 -6.85 4.55 -14.40
C ILE A 98 -7.70 5.32 -13.37
N SER A 99 -7.18 5.52 -12.16
CA SER A 99 -7.75 6.49 -11.21
C SER A 99 -7.31 7.92 -11.56
N ALA A 100 -7.95 8.91 -10.93
CA ALA A 100 -7.46 10.28 -10.98
C ALA A 100 -6.10 10.37 -10.23
N PRO A 101 -5.18 11.26 -10.65
CA PRO A 101 -3.95 11.52 -9.92
C PRO A 101 -4.22 11.81 -8.45
N ARG A 102 -3.47 11.16 -7.58
CA ARG A 102 -3.47 11.39 -6.13
C ARG A 102 -2.04 11.44 -5.63
N GLU A 103 -1.83 12.02 -4.45
CA GLU A 103 -0.54 11.93 -3.79
C GLU A 103 -0.21 10.46 -3.47
N SER A 104 1.04 10.06 -3.70
CA SER A 104 1.54 8.77 -3.25
C SER A 104 1.61 8.79 -1.74
N HIS A 105 0.92 7.86 -1.10
CA HIS A 105 1.06 7.64 0.34
C HIS A 105 2.23 6.67 0.59
N LYS A 106 3.40 6.96 0.02
CA LYS A 106 4.62 6.21 0.32
C LYS A 106 5.06 6.60 1.72
N LEU A 107 4.96 5.65 2.65
CA LEU A 107 5.51 5.79 3.99
C LEU A 107 6.99 6.18 3.86
N THR A 108 7.30 7.41 4.24
CA THR A 108 8.68 7.84 4.40
C THR A 108 9.24 7.26 5.69
N GLN A 109 10.56 7.27 5.83
CA GLN A 109 11.19 6.80 7.07
C GLN A 109 10.76 7.61 8.30
N GLU A 110 10.27 8.84 8.10
CA GLU A 110 9.72 9.70 9.17
C GLU A 110 8.29 9.32 9.57
N ASP A 111 7.56 8.64 8.68
CA ASP A 111 6.18 8.17 8.92
C ASP A 111 6.16 6.85 9.68
N ILE A 112 7.23 6.05 9.54
CA ILE A 112 7.39 4.77 10.21
C ILE A 112 7.59 5.01 11.71
N ASP A 113 6.69 4.45 12.50
CA ASP A 113 6.77 4.47 13.95
C ASP A 113 7.61 3.29 14.43
N PHE A 114 7.23 2.06 14.11
CA PHE A 114 7.95 0.84 14.51
C PHE A 114 7.79 -0.27 13.46
N TYR A 115 8.41 -1.42 13.66
CA TYR A 115 8.31 -2.58 12.78
C TYR A 115 7.67 -3.77 13.48
N VAL A 116 6.95 -4.59 12.72
CA VAL A 116 6.36 -5.86 13.19
C VAL A 116 6.87 -6.99 12.33
N THR A 117 7.48 -7.99 12.95
CA THR A 117 7.84 -9.25 12.30
C THR A 117 6.79 -10.31 12.59
N PHE A 118 6.18 -10.86 11.54
CA PHE A 118 5.22 -11.96 11.60
C PHE A 118 5.98 -13.28 11.46
N ALA A 119 6.31 -13.92 12.58
CA ALA A 119 7.27 -15.01 12.64
C ALA A 119 6.86 -16.23 11.79
N ARG A 120 5.56 -16.55 11.70
CA ARG A 120 5.09 -17.70 10.93
C ARG A 120 5.06 -17.42 9.43
N LYS A 121 5.03 -16.15 9.05
CA LYS A 121 5.04 -15.70 7.65
C LYS A 121 6.43 -15.33 7.15
N GLY A 122 7.37 -15.06 8.06
CA GLY A 122 8.73 -14.61 7.71
C GLY A 122 8.74 -13.24 7.05
N VAL A 123 7.75 -12.39 7.34
CA VAL A 123 7.66 -11.02 6.78
C VAL A 123 7.75 -9.99 7.90
N THR A 124 8.42 -8.88 7.61
CA THR A 124 8.47 -7.70 8.49
C THR A 124 7.78 -6.54 7.79
N ILE A 125 6.86 -5.88 8.49
CA ILE A 125 6.08 -4.76 7.99
C ILE A 125 6.40 -3.52 8.83
N ALA A 126 6.53 -2.38 8.17
CA ALA A 126 6.64 -1.08 8.83
C ALA A 126 5.25 -0.61 9.28
N ILE A 127 5.13 -0.14 10.51
CA ILE A 127 3.89 0.37 11.09
C ILE A 127 3.95 1.89 11.18
N PRO A 128 3.12 2.61 10.41
CA PRO A 128 3.01 4.06 10.47
C PRO A 128 2.46 4.56 11.81
N LYS A 129 2.76 5.83 12.14
CA LYS A 129 2.22 6.50 13.35
C LYS A 129 0.68 6.46 13.44
N GLU A 130 0.00 6.60 12.30
CA GLU A 130 -1.46 6.72 12.24
C GLU A 130 -2.18 5.41 11.87
N MET A 131 -1.45 4.30 11.84
CA MET A 131 -1.99 3.00 11.40
C MET A 131 -1.82 1.95 12.50
N SER A 132 -2.85 1.12 12.70
CA SER A 132 -2.78 -0.02 13.60
C SER A 132 -2.02 -1.19 12.96
N ILE A 133 -1.54 -2.14 13.77
CA ILE A 133 -0.94 -3.37 13.24
C ILE A 133 -1.98 -4.16 12.43
N ALA A 134 -3.24 -4.18 12.88
CA ALA A 134 -4.34 -4.83 12.18
C ALA A 134 -4.60 -4.23 10.79
N ASP A 135 -4.53 -2.91 10.62
CA ASP A 135 -4.69 -2.25 9.32
C ASP A 135 -3.50 -2.52 8.41
N ALA A 136 -2.27 -2.41 8.93
CA ALA A 136 -1.06 -2.74 8.17
C ALA A 136 -1.10 -4.20 7.67
N MET A 137 -1.60 -5.14 8.49
CA MET A 137 -1.81 -6.53 8.04
C MET A 137 -2.76 -6.62 6.84
N ARG A 138 -3.85 -5.84 6.82
CA ARG A 138 -4.83 -5.85 5.71
C ARG A 138 -4.23 -5.30 4.42
N GLU A 139 -3.49 -4.20 4.52
CA GLU A 139 -2.81 -3.60 3.36
C GLU A 139 -1.80 -4.58 2.73
N HIS A 140 -1.15 -5.39 3.57
CA HIS A 140 -0.24 -6.44 3.15
C HIS A 140 -0.93 -7.79 2.88
N HIS A 141 -2.26 -7.83 2.83
CA HIS A 141 -3.08 -9.01 2.55
C HIS A 141 -2.83 -10.20 3.50
N LEU A 142 -2.43 -9.92 4.74
CA LEU A 142 -2.32 -10.89 5.82
C LEU A 142 -3.69 -11.09 6.49
N THR A 143 -3.98 -12.33 6.89
CA THR A 143 -5.21 -12.64 7.63
C THR A 143 -5.17 -12.00 9.00
N VAL A 144 -6.20 -11.22 9.33
CA VAL A 144 -6.36 -10.58 10.63
C VAL A 144 -7.76 -10.83 11.17
N ASN A 145 -7.85 -11.21 12.46
CA ASN A 145 -9.13 -11.35 13.14
C ASN A 145 -9.40 -10.08 13.95
N THR A 146 -10.43 -9.32 13.58
CA THR A 146 -10.90 -8.17 14.36
C THR A 146 -12.41 -8.20 14.51
N SER A 147 -12.92 -7.45 15.48
CA SER A 147 -14.36 -7.24 15.65
C SER A 147 -14.64 -5.79 16.07
N CYS A 148 -14.22 -5.39 17.27
CA CYS A 148 -14.53 -4.06 17.78
C CYS A 148 -13.54 -2.97 17.34
N GLU A 149 -12.26 -3.31 17.19
CA GLU A 149 -11.15 -2.38 16.89
C GLU A 149 -10.89 -1.28 17.93
N TYR A 150 -11.67 -1.23 19.00
CA TYR A 150 -11.45 -0.35 20.17
C TYR A 150 -10.68 -1.01 21.33
N GLY A 151 -10.08 -2.20 21.14
CA GLY A 151 -9.32 -2.87 22.21
C GLY A 151 -10.14 -3.36 23.40
N VAL A 152 -11.41 -3.71 23.19
CA VAL A 152 -12.34 -4.16 24.26
C VAL A 152 -12.82 -5.61 24.14
N CYS A 153 -12.77 -6.21 22.95
CA CYS A 153 -13.41 -7.53 22.70
C CYS A 153 -12.46 -8.74 22.75
N GLY A 154 -11.14 -8.53 22.66
CA GLY A 154 -10.15 -9.62 22.63
C GLY A 154 -9.98 -10.36 21.30
N THR A 155 -10.81 -10.10 20.28
CA THR A 155 -10.72 -10.82 18.98
C THR A 155 -9.37 -10.63 18.28
N CYS A 156 -8.75 -9.46 18.46
CA CYS A 156 -7.46 -9.09 17.86
C CYS A 156 -6.26 -9.50 18.74
N TYR A 157 -6.40 -10.53 19.59
CA TYR A 157 -5.31 -11.03 20.42
C TYR A 157 -4.17 -11.60 19.56
N ALA A 158 -2.92 -11.24 19.88
CA ALA A 158 -1.73 -11.85 19.32
C ALA A 158 -0.69 -12.15 20.41
N THR A 159 -0.02 -13.29 20.28
CA THR A 159 1.15 -13.63 21.10
C THR A 159 2.39 -12.89 20.61
N VAL A 160 3.13 -12.31 21.54
CA VAL A 160 4.37 -11.56 21.32
C VAL A 160 5.54 -12.45 21.71
N LEU A 161 6.45 -12.68 20.76
CA LEU A 161 7.66 -13.49 20.95
C LEU A 161 8.85 -12.65 21.43
N SER A 162 8.88 -11.36 21.09
CA SER A 162 9.94 -10.42 21.46
C SER A 162 9.52 -8.98 21.18
N GLY A 163 9.98 -8.02 21.99
CA GLY A 163 9.72 -6.59 21.82
C GLY A 163 9.02 -5.98 23.04
N GLU A 164 9.02 -4.65 23.12
CA GLU A 164 8.35 -3.89 24.18
C GLU A 164 7.00 -3.37 23.65
N ILE A 165 5.92 -3.71 24.35
CA ILE A 165 4.53 -3.42 23.98
C ILE A 165 4.06 -2.16 24.71
N LEU A 166 3.53 -1.22 23.94
CA LEU A 166 2.75 -0.10 24.46
C LEU A 166 1.27 -0.48 24.41
N HIS A 167 0.73 -0.94 25.55
CA HIS A 167 -0.67 -1.36 25.65
C HIS A 167 -1.62 -0.16 25.66
N GLU A 168 -2.57 -0.15 24.74
CA GLU A 168 -3.67 0.83 24.68
C GLU A 168 -5.05 0.18 24.86
N ASP A 169 -5.08 -1.13 25.10
CA ASP A 169 -6.31 -1.88 25.28
C ASP A 169 -6.82 -1.85 26.73
N THR A 170 -8.10 -2.18 26.87
CA THR A 170 -8.77 -2.32 28.18
C THR A 170 -9.24 -3.76 28.41
N TYR A 171 -8.87 -4.67 27.52
CA TYR A 171 -9.24 -6.08 27.58
C TYR A 171 -8.31 -6.86 28.51
N LEU A 172 -7.00 -6.65 28.38
CA LEU A 172 -5.97 -7.26 29.21
C LEU A 172 -5.91 -6.57 30.58
N THR A 173 -5.73 -7.38 31.62
CA THR A 173 -5.44 -6.92 32.97
C THR A 173 -4.02 -6.36 33.06
N GLU A 174 -3.76 -5.54 34.08
CA GLU A 174 -2.41 -5.00 34.32
C GLU A 174 -1.37 -6.11 34.57
N GLU A 175 -1.77 -7.24 35.17
CA GLU A 175 -0.89 -8.40 35.33
C GLU A 175 -0.52 -9.02 33.98
N GLU A 176 -1.50 -9.20 33.08
CA GLU A 176 -1.24 -9.72 31.72
C GLU A 176 -0.38 -8.74 30.91
N LYS A 177 -0.68 -7.44 30.94
CA LYS A 177 0.14 -6.41 30.28
C LYS A 177 1.58 -6.40 30.77
N SER A 178 1.80 -6.63 32.07
CA SER A 178 3.16 -6.64 32.65
C SER A 178 4.04 -7.79 32.14
N LYS A 179 3.44 -8.86 31.58
CA LYS A 179 4.18 -10.03 31.06
C LYS A 179 4.82 -9.77 29.69
N GLN A 180 4.30 -8.79 28.94
CA GLN A 180 4.81 -8.40 27.62
C GLN A 180 4.85 -9.57 26.60
N ASP A 181 3.96 -10.55 26.76
CA ASP A 181 3.90 -11.77 25.95
C ASP A 181 2.65 -11.83 25.04
N CYS A 182 1.79 -10.82 25.10
CA CYS A 182 0.60 -10.71 24.28
C CYS A 182 0.13 -9.28 24.10
N MET A 183 -0.62 -9.01 23.03
CA MET A 183 -1.16 -7.68 22.75
C MET A 183 -2.47 -7.72 21.97
N MET A 184 -3.21 -6.60 21.99
CA MET A 184 -4.32 -6.35 21.08
C MET A 184 -3.83 -5.58 19.85
N ILE A 185 -3.63 -6.25 18.71
CA ILE A 185 -3.01 -5.65 17.51
C ILE A 185 -3.84 -4.53 16.85
N CYS A 186 -5.10 -4.39 17.25
CA CYS A 186 -5.98 -3.34 16.75
C CYS A 186 -5.77 -1.97 17.42
N VAL A 187 -5.11 -1.92 18.60
CA VAL A 187 -4.85 -0.64 19.30
C VAL A 187 -3.45 -0.55 19.92
N SER A 188 -2.86 -1.67 20.34
CA SER A 188 -1.55 -1.66 21.00
C SER A 188 -0.42 -1.38 20.00
N ARG A 189 0.65 -0.74 20.48
CA ARG A 189 1.79 -0.30 19.67
C ARG A 189 3.11 -0.82 20.24
N ALA A 190 4.23 -0.37 19.68
CA ALA A 190 5.57 -0.56 20.24
C ALA A 190 6.31 0.78 20.28
N LYS A 191 7.44 0.80 20.98
CA LYS A 191 8.28 1.99 21.06
C LYS A 191 8.76 2.43 19.66
N PRO A 192 8.74 3.74 19.34
CA PRO A 192 9.23 4.22 18.05
C PRO A 192 10.66 3.77 17.75
N GLY A 193 10.93 3.39 16.51
CA GLY A 193 12.21 2.88 16.02
C GLY A 193 12.55 1.43 16.40
N THR A 194 11.64 0.72 17.10
CA THR A 194 11.88 -0.66 17.54
C THR A 194 11.18 -1.70 16.67
N THR A 195 11.39 -2.98 16.98
CA THR A 195 10.71 -4.10 16.32
C THR A 195 10.08 -5.01 17.34
N ILE A 196 8.82 -5.39 17.10
CA ILE A 196 8.11 -6.44 17.84
C ILE A 196 7.95 -7.67 16.95
N VAL A 197 8.00 -8.86 17.53
CA VAL A 197 7.86 -10.14 16.83
C VAL A 197 6.58 -10.81 17.31
N LEU A 198 5.66 -11.08 16.39
CA LEU A 198 4.38 -11.74 16.67
C LEU A 198 4.39 -13.18 16.17
N ASP A 199 3.73 -14.07 16.90
CA ASP A 199 3.53 -15.47 16.50
C ASP A 199 2.37 -15.64 15.50
N LEU A 200 2.42 -14.88 14.40
CA LEU A 200 1.43 -14.82 13.33
C LEU A 200 2.03 -15.09 11.95
#